data_AF-A0A3L7WUC4-F1
#
_entry.id   AF-A0A3L7WUC4-F1
#
_cell.length_a   1.000
_cell.length_b   1.000
_cell.length_c   1.000
_cell.angle_alpha   90.00
_cell.angle_beta   90.00
_cell.angle_gamma   90.00
#
_symmetry.space_group_name_H-M   'P 1'
#
loop_
_entity.id
_entity.type
_entity.pdbx_description
1 polymer ?
#
loop_
_entity_poly.entity_id
_entity_poly.type
_entity_poly.pdbx_seq_one_letter_code
_entity_poly.pdbx_strand_id
1 'polypeptide(L)' 'MTGGQKRIFTRDQNAVLDVQTILGKGEPWFEDAGGRLEIVNRVKMWRFLTGDQDFDVHYWLTRLENMPERRLAA' A
#
# COMPACT_ATOMS: atom_id res chain seq x y z
N MET A 1 31.03 -5.70 -23.37
CA MET A 1 30.17 -4.53 -23.05
C MET A 1 28.79 -4.79 -23.61
N THR A 2 27.86 -5.32 -22.82
CA THR A 2 26.48 -5.57 -23.25
C THR A 2 25.55 -5.12 -22.14
N GLY A 3 25.45 -3.80 -21.96
CA GLY A 3 24.44 -3.18 -21.11
C GLY A 3 23.11 -3.17 -21.86
N GLY A 4 22.31 -4.22 -21.72
CA GLY A 4 20.96 -4.28 -22.28
C GLY A 4 20.08 -3.17 -21.70
N GLN A 5 19.17 -2.64 -22.53
CA GLN A 5 18.24 -1.57 -22.18
C GLN A 5 17.38 -1.98 -20.97
N LYS A 6 17.58 -1.28 -19.84
CA LYS A 6 16.84 -1.52 -18.60
C LYS A 6 15.41 -0.96 -18.73
N ARG A 7 14.41 -1.79 -18.46
CA ARG A 7 13.00 -1.39 -18.46
C ARG A 7 12.75 -0.40 -17.31
N ILE A 8 12.57 0.86 -17.67
CA ILE A 8 12.32 1.99 -16.75
C ILE A 8 11.16 1.79 -15.74
N PHE A 9 10.24 0.85 -15.98
CA PHE A 9 9.07 0.60 -15.12
C PHE A 9 9.07 -0.77 -14.42
N THR A 10 10.21 -1.45 -14.28
CA THR A 10 10.24 -2.72 -13.53
C THR A 10 10.35 -2.41 -12.05
N ARG A 11 9.42 -2.96 -11.25
CA ARG A 11 9.38 -2.86 -9.77
C ARG A 11 10.76 -3.14 -9.15
N ASP A 12 11.50 -4.08 -9.72
CA ASP A 12 12.79 -4.55 -9.21
C ASP A 12 13.96 -3.56 -9.44
N GLN A 13 13.83 -2.60 -10.37
CA GLN A 13 14.93 -1.70 -10.75
C GLN A 13 14.88 -0.35 -10.04
N ASN A 14 13.71 0.06 -9.56
CA ASN A 14 13.47 1.35 -8.90
C ASN A 14 12.76 1.20 -7.54
N ALA A 15 12.75 0.01 -6.93
CA ALA A 15 12.24 -0.16 -5.58
C ALA A 15 13.15 0.57 -4.59
N VAL A 16 12.93 1.87 -4.42
CA VAL A 16 13.19 2.51 -3.15
C VAL A 16 12.43 1.67 -2.14
N LEU A 17 13.13 1.04 -1.20
CA LEU A 17 12.53 0.28 -0.10
C LEU A 17 11.88 1.24 0.90
N ASP A 18 10.99 2.10 0.41
CA ASP A 18 10.19 2.96 1.24
C ASP A 18 9.08 2.16 1.91
N VAL A 19 8.55 2.74 2.99
CA VAL A 19 7.52 2.09 3.80
C VAL A 19 6.28 1.77 2.95
N GLN A 20 5.94 2.65 1.99
CA GLN A 20 4.82 2.44 1.06
C GLN A 20 4.99 1.16 0.25
N THR A 21 6.15 0.98 -0.38
CA THR A 21 6.46 -0.18 -1.23
C THR A 21 6.51 -1.48 -0.42
N ILE A 22 7.09 -1.42 0.79
CA ILE A 22 7.19 -2.58 1.68
C ILE A 22 5.80 -3.03 2.13
N LEU A 23 4.99 -2.11 2.64
CA LEU A 23 3.67 -2.47 3.19
C LEU A 23 2.65 -2.82 2.08
N GLY A 24 2.81 -2.24 0.88
CA GLY A 24 2.01 -2.55 -0.31
C GLY A 24 2.45 -3.79 -1.08
N LYS A 25 3.49 -4.50 -0.62
CA LYS A 25 3.95 -5.73 -1.26
C LYS A 25 2.96 -6.88 -0.99
N GLY A 26 2.41 -7.45 -2.05
CA GLY A 26 1.69 -8.72 -2.00
C GLY A 26 2.66 -9.89 -1.90
N GLU A 27 2.31 -10.91 -1.14
CA GLU A 27 3.09 -12.14 -1.02
C GLU A 27 2.49 -13.27 -1.86
N PRO A 28 3.27 -14.29 -2.26
CA PRO A 28 2.80 -15.36 -3.15
C PRO A 28 1.58 -16.15 -2.67
N TRP A 29 1.30 -16.13 -1.37
CA TRP A 29 0.15 -16.82 -0.75
C TRP A 29 -1.06 -15.91 -0.52
N PHE A 30 -1.03 -14.67 -1.00
CA PHE A 30 -2.20 -13.79 -0.94
C PHE A 30 -3.22 -14.24 -1.99
N GLU A 31 -4.48 -14.39 -1.59
CA GLU A 31 -5.57 -14.51 -2.55
C GLU A 31 -5.70 -13.22 -3.36
N ASP A 32 -6.08 -13.33 -4.63
CA ASP A 32 -6.15 -12.19 -5.57
C ASP A 32 -7.02 -11.03 -5.05
N ALA A 33 -8.25 -11.35 -4.62
CA ALA A 33 -9.13 -10.35 -3.98
C ALA A 33 -8.70 -10.04 -2.54
N GLY A 34 -8.29 -11.07 -1.78
CA GLY A 34 -7.96 -10.98 -0.34
C GLY A 34 -6.69 -10.19 -0.02
N GLY A 35 -5.72 -10.13 -0.93
CA GLY A 35 -4.45 -9.43 -0.72
C GLY A 35 -4.61 -7.92 -0.47
N ARG A 36 -5.74 -7.32 -0.90
CA ARG A 36 -6.07 -5.92 -0.58
C ARG A 36 -6.43 -5.73 0.89
N LEU A 37 -7.08 -6.72 1.51
CA LEU A 37 -7.42 -6.68 2.94
C LEU A 37 -6.17 -6.68 3.80
N GLU A 38 -5.13 -7.42 3.39
CA GLU A 38 -3.83 -7.42 4.06
C GLU A 38 -3.16 -6.04 4.05
N ILE A 39 -3.24 -5.32 2.93
CA ILE A 39 -2.71 -3.94 2.85
C ILE A 39 -3.44 -3.02 3.84
N VAL A 40 -4.78 -3.12 3.92
CA VAL A 40 -5.59 -2.35 4.88
C VAL A 40 -5.19 -2.65 6.32
N ASN A 41 -4.98 -3.93 6.67
CA ASN A 41 -4.58 -4.34 8.02
C ASN A 41 -3.18 -3.82 8.39
N ARG A 42 -2.23 -3.85 7.44
CA ARG A 42 -0.89 -3.28 7.64
C ARG A 42 -0.91 -1.78 7.86
N VAL A 43 -1.75 -1.03 7.13
CA VAL A 43 -1.94 0.40 7.37
C VAL A 43 -2.44 0.64 8.79
N LYS A 44 -3.50 -0.06 9.22
CA LYS A 44 -4.04 0.06 10.59
C LYS A 44 -2.99 -0.24 11.66
N MET A 45 -2.21 -1.31 11.47
CA MET A 45 -1.12 -1.68 12.37
C MET A 45 -0.04 -0.59 12.42
N TRP A 46 0.34 -0.01 11.29
CA TRP A 46 1.31 1.08 11.24
C TRP A 46 0.82 2.32 11.99
N ARG A 47 -0.42 2.76 11.74
CA ARG A 47 -1.04 3.90 12.44
C ARG A 47 -1.07 3.67 13.95
N PHE A 48 -1.38 2.44 14.38
CA PHE A 48 -1.40 2.06 15.79
C PHE A 48 0.00 2.11 16.43
N LEU A 49 1.03 1.59 15.75
CA LEU A 49 2.39 1.53 16.30
C LEU A 49 3.11 2.88 16.30
N THR A 50 2.87 3.71 15.29
CA THR A 50 3.61 4.98 15.09
C THR A 50 2.86 6.20 15.59
N GLY A 51 1.54 6.11 15.75
CA GLY A 51 0.67 7.24 16.05
C GLY A 51 0.35 8.12 14.83
N ASP A 52 0.97 7.89 13.67
CA ASP A 52 0.66 8.60 12.43
C ASP A 52 -0.72 8.19 11.92
N GLN A 53 -1.74 9.00 12.22
CA GLN A 53 -3.14 8.71 11.83
C GLN A 53 -3.43 8.95 10.35
N ASP A 54 -2.54 9.61 9.62
CA ASP A 54 -2.77 9.97 8.22
C ASP A 54 -2.05 9.01 7.25
N PHE A 55 -1.11 8.20 7.74
CA PHE A 55 -0.41 7.21 6.93
C PHE A 55 -1.36 6.27 6.19
N ASP A 56 -1.19 6.09 4.89
CA ASP A 56 -1.96 5.14 4.08
C ASP A 56 -1.15 4.65 2.89
N VAL A 57 -1.20 3.34 2.62
CA VAL A 57 -0.56 2.75 1.45
C VAL A 57 -1.46 2.96 0.25
N HIS A 58 -1.03 3.76 -0.72
CA HIS A 58 -1.76 3.99 -1.97
C HIS A 58 -3.27 4.30 -1.81
N TYR A 59 -3.64 4.96 -0.71
CA TYR A 59 -5.02 5.33 -0.36
C TYR A 59 -5.99 4.15 -0.19
N TRP A 60 -5.50 2.99 0.24
CA TRP A 60 -6.36 1.81 0.44
C TRP A 60 -7.33 1.99 1.60
N LEU A 61 -6.87 2.52 2.75
CA LEU A 61 -7.73 2.71 3.92
C LEU A 61 -8.65 3.94 3.74
N THR A 62 -8.14 5.01 3.14
CA THR A 62 -8.87 6.26 2.86
C THR A 62 -10.11 6.01 2.02
N ARG A 63 -10.09 5.05 1.07
CA ARG A 63 -11.28 4.67 0.27
C ARG A 63 -12.42 4.14 1.15
N LEU A 64 -12.10 3.48 2.26
CA LEU A 64 -13.07 2.97 3.21
C LEU A 64 -13.51 4.04 4.20
N GLU A 65 -12.64 5.01 4.49
CA GLU A 65 -12.92 6.09 5.44
C GLU A 65 -13.71 7.25 4.82
N ASN A 66 -13.51 7.51 3.52
CA ASN A 66 -14.17 8.57 2.75
C ASN A 66 -15.45 8.05 2.06
N MET A 67 -16.32 7.40 2.83
CA MET A 67 -17.64 6.99 2.34
C MET A 67 -18.67 8.13 2.44
N PRO A 68 -19.63 8.25 1.50
CA PRO A 68 -20.64 9.32 1.51
C PRO A 68 -21.42 9.38 2.82
N GLU A 69 -21.76 8.23 3.41
CA GLU A 69 -22.55 8.14 4.65
C GLU A 69 -21.80 8.77 5.83
N ARG A 70 -20.46 8.67 5.86
CA ARG A 70 -19.63 9.29 6.89
C ARG A 70 -19.54 10.81 6.72
N ARG A 71 -19.55 11.30 5.46
CA ARG A 71 -19.53 12.74 5.18
C ARG A 71 -20.86 13.42 5.52
N LEU A 72 -21.98 12.70 5.41
CA LEU A 72 -23.30 13.23 5.77
C LEU A 72 -23.56 13.24 7.29
N ALA A 73 -22.77 12.51 8.07
CA ALA A 73 -22.91 12.39 9.52
C ALA A 73 -22.02 13.36 10.33
N ALA A 74 -21.12 14.09 9.66
CA ALA A 74 -20.20 15.08 10.24
C ALA A 74 -20.67 16.50 9.98
#